data_AF-A0A183HUT5-F1
#
_entry.id   AF-A0A183HUT5-F1
#
_cell.length_a   1.000
_cell.length_b   1.000
_cell.length_c   1.000
_cell.angle_alpha   90.00
_cell.angle_beta   90.00
_cell.angle_gamma   90.00
#
_symmetry.space_group_name_H-M   'P 1'
#
loop_
_entity.id
_entity.type
_entity.pdbx_description
1 polymer ?
#
loop_
_entity_poly.entity_id
_entity_poly.type
_entity_poly.pdbx_seq_one_letter_code
_entity_poly.pdbx_strand_id
1 'polypeptide(L)'
;MSEPESFAQKIKYFFNNIWNLLTTLAVVTYLVGFGLRLDAKHESVRAAGRVVLACNSMLWSVKLLDFVSVHPRMGPYITMAGKMIQNMLYIIVLLFVSMLAFGLARQSITYPDENWHWLLIRNIFYKPYFMLYGEVYAGEIDTCGDK
;
A
#
# COMPACT_ATOMS: atom_id res chain seq x y z
N MET A 1 34.81 -1.27 -11.26
CA MET A 1 33.70 -0.33 -11.50
C MET A 1 34.30 1.05 -11.54
N SER A 2 34.23 1.74 -12.68
CA SER A 2 34.67 3.13 -12.81
C SER A 2 33.86 4.02 -11.88
N GLU A 3 34.55 4.89 -11.13
CA GLU A 3 33.88 5.88 -10.30
C GLU A 3 33.04 6.81 -11.19
N PRO A 4 31.81 7.18 -10.78
CA PRO A 4 30.98 8.10 -11.55
C PRO A 4 31.60 9.51 -11.52
N GLU A 5 32.10 9.96 -12.67
CA GLU A 5 32.77 11.25 -12.79
C GLU A 5 31.79 12.44 -12.82
N SER A 6 30.54 12.21 -13.25
CA SER A 6 29.50 13.25 -13.33
C SER A 6 28.52 13.23 -12.15
N PHE A 7 28.12 14.41 -11.66
CA PHE A 7 27.10 14.57 -10.61
C PHE A 7 25.79 13.85 -10.93
N ALA A 8 25.36 13.86 -12.19
CA ALA A 8 24.15 13.18 -12.63
C ALA A 8 24.24 11.64 -12.45
N GLN A 9 25.43 11.07 -12.67
CA GLN A 9 25.66 9.64 -12.46
C GLN A 9 25.62 9.27 -10.99
N LYS A 10 26.12 10.15 -10.10
CA LYS A 10 26.03 9.96 -8.63
C LYS A 10 24.59 9.95 -8.14
N ILE A 11 23.77 10.90 -8.62
CA ILE A 11 22.33 10.96 -8.30
C ILE A 11 21.62 9.69 -8.80
N LYS A 12 21.86 9.30 -10.06
CA LYS A 12 21.26 8.08 -10.63
C LYS A 12 21.65 6.83 -9.83
N TYR A 13 22.92 6.72 -9.45
CA TYR A 13 23.40 5.61 -8.63
C TYR A 13 22.73 5.59 -7.25
N PHE A 14 22.60 6.75 -6.60
CA PHE A 14 21.95 6.88 -5.30
C PHE A 14 20.50 6.38 -5.32
N PHE A 15 19.71 6.78 -6.32
CA PHE A 15 18.30 6.38 -6.46
C PHE A 15 18.09 4.95 -6.96
N ASN A 16 19.12 4.28 -7.49
CA ASN A 16 19.02 2.89 -7.90
C ASN A 16 18.92 1.93 -6.70
N ASN A 17 19.34 2.36 -5.51
CA ASN A 17 19.16 1.61 -4.27
C ASN A 17 17.75 1.86 -3.69
N ILE A 18 16.95 0.79 -3.58
CA ILE A 18 15.57 0.85 -3.06
C ILE A 18 15.49 1.48 -1.67
N TRP A 19 16.46 1.24 -0.79
CA TRP A 19 16.48 1.80 0.56
C TRP A 19 16.73 3.31 0.54
N ASN A 20 17.59 3.79 -0.35
CA ASN A 20 17.86 5.23 -0.52
C ASN A 20 16.66 5.94 -1.15
N LEU A 21 16.01 5.31 -2.13
CA LEU A 21 14.77 5.82 -2.72
C LEU A 21 13.66 5.94 -1.66
N LEU A 22 13.42 4.88 -0.87
CA LEU A 22 12.44 4.89 0.21
C LEU A 22 12.75 5.96 1.26
N THR A 23 14.03 6.09 1.64
CA THR A 23 14.48 7.11 2.62
C THR A 23 14.25 8.52 2.09
N THR A 24 14.54 8.76 0.82
CA THR A 24 14.31 10.07 0.20
C THR A 24 12.82 10.41 0.17
N LEU A 25 11.98 9.43 -0.17
CA LEU A 25 10.53 9.57 -0.16
C LEU A 25 10.01 9.87 1.26
N ALA A 26 10.51 9.17 2.28
CA ALA A 26 10.17 9.43 3.69
C ALA A 26 10.57 10.85 4.13
N VAL A 27 11.77 11.32 3.79
CA VAL A 27 12.22 12.67 4.15
C VAL A 27 11.37 13.74 3.45
N VAL A 28 11.13 13.61 2.15
CA VAL A 28 10.32 14.57 1.38
C VAL A 28 8.89 14.63 1.92
N THR A 29 8.25 13.47 2.11
CA THR A 29 6.88 13.40 2.64
C THR A 29 6.78 13.90 4.09
N TYR A 30 7.81 13.68 4.91
CA TYR A 30 7.89 14.27 6.25
C TYR A 30 7.94 15.80 6.21
N LEU A 31 8.80 16.39 5.38
CA LEU A 31 8.90 17.85 5.25
C LEU A 31 7.58 18.46 4.77
N VAL A 32 6.92 17.83 3.79
CA VAL A 32 5.60 18.25 3.31
C VAL A 32 4.56 18.14 4.44
N GLY A 33 4.48 16.99 5.13
CA GLY A 33 3.54 16.79 6.23
C GLY A 33 3.76 17.75 7.40
N PHE A 34 5.02 18.04 7.73
CA PHE A 34 5.38 19.00 8.75
C PHE A 34 5.03 20.44 8.33
N GLY A 35 5.30 20.81 7.08
CA GLY A 35 4.89 22.11 6.52
C GLY A 35 3.38 22.32 6.60
N LEU A 36 2.58 21.31 6.21
CA LEU A 36 1.11 21.34 6.33
C LEU A 36 0.64 21.42 7.79
N ARG A 37 1.42 20.88 8.74
CA ARG A 37 1.08 20.88 10.16
C ARG A 37 1.34 22.23 10.84
N LEU A 38 2.26 23.03 10.31
CA LEU A 38 2.60 24.38 10.78
C LEU A 38 1.57 25.43 10.36
N ASP A 39 0.72 25.14 9.38
CA ASP A 39 -0.36 26.05 9.00
C ASP A 39 -1.40 26.15 10.14
N ALA A 40 -1.37 27.29 10.83
CA ALA A 40 -2.26 27.59 11.95
C ALA A 40 -3.60 28.20 11.51
N LYS A 41 -3.74 28.62 10.24
CA LYS A 41 -4.93 29.33 9.75
C LYS A 41 -6.03 28.39 9.28
N HIS A 42 -5.67 27.24 8.72
CA HIS A 42 -6.61 26.29 8.14
C HIS A 42 -6.62 24.95 8.89
N GLU A 43 -7.71 24.68 9.62
CA GLU A 43 -7.85 23.45 10.41
C GLU A 43 -7.85 22.19 9.53
N SER A 44 -8.44 22.26 8.33
CA SER A 44 -8.46 21.15 7.36
C SER A 44 -7.06 20.79 6.87
N VAL A 45 -6.22 21.78 6.58
CA VAL A 45 -4.82 21.60 6.16
C VAL A 45 -4.00 20.97 7.28
N ARG A 46 -4.20 21.45 8.51
CA ARG A 46 -3.57 20.90 9.70
C ARG A 46 -3.94 19.44 9.96
N ALA A 47 -5.21 19.09 9.75
CA ALA A 47 -5.70 17.71 9.84
C ALA A 47 -5.09 16.81 8.76
N ALA A 48 -4.98 17.30 7.52
CA ALA A 48 -4.29 16.61 6.45
C ALA A 48 -2.80 16.37 6.78
N GLY A 49 -2.10 17.39 7.31
CA GLY A 49 -0.72 17.26 7.78
C GLY A 49 -0.56 16.15 8.85
N ARG A 50 -1.51 16.03 9.78
CA ARG A 50 -1.53 14.93 10.77
C ARG A 50 -1.63 13.56 10.10
N VAL A 51 -2.51 13.41 9.10
CA VAL A 51 -2.67 12.14 8.37
C VAL A 51 -1.42 11.81 7.57
N VAL A 52 -0.83 12.78 6.86
CA VAL A 52 0.41 12.59 6.11
C VAL A 52 1.55 12.15 7.04
N LEU A 53 1.70 12.78 8.21
CA LEU A 53 2.71 12.41 9.19
C LEU A 53 2.48 11.01 9.79
N ALA A 54 1.21 10.62 9.99
CA ALA A 54 0.85 9.27 10.43
C ALA A 54 1.15 8.20 9.37
N CYS A 55 0.89 8.47 8.09
CA CYS A 55 1.31 7.57 7.01
C CYS A 55 2.84 7.52 6.90
N ASN A 56 3.51 8.66 7.08
CA ASN A 56 4.96 8.74 7.04
C ASN A 56 5.64 7.93 8.16
N SER A 57 5.02 7.77 9.34
CA SER A 57 5.61 6.90 10.38
C SER A 57 5.72 5.44 9.92
N MET A 58 4.84 4.96 9.04
CA MET A 58 4.99 3.62 8.44
C MET A 58 6.26 3.52 7.58
N LEU A 59 6.60 4.55 6.81
CA LEU A 59 7.81 4.55 5.97
C LEU A 59 9.08 4.46 6.84
N TRP A 60 9.11 5.19 7.95
CA TRP A 60 10.19 5.08 8.93
C TRP A 60 10.24 3.72 9.63
N SER A 61 9.10 3.10 9.91
CA SER A 61 9.05 1.72 10.42
C SER A 61 9.62 0.71 9.40
N VAL A 62 9.34 0.88 8.11
CA VAL A 62 9.94 0.04 7.06
C VAL A 62 11.45 0.24 7.00
N LYS A 63 11.96 1.45 7.21
CA LYS A 63 13.41 1.71 7.27
C LYS A 63 14.13 0.93 8.37
N LEU A 64 13.45 0.54 9.45
CA LEU A 64 14.03 -0.32 10.48
C LEU A 64 14.49 -1.68 9.92
N LEU A 65 13.82 -2.18 8.87
CA LEU A 65 14.22 -3.42 8.20
C LEU A 65 15.60 -3.29 7.54
N ASP A 66 16.00 -2.11 7.07
CA ASP A 66 17.33 -1.86 6.51
C ASP A 66 18.41 -2.06 7.59
N PHE A 67 18.19 -1.50 8.79
CA PHE A 67 19.10 -1.67 9.91
C PHE A 67 19.16 -3.12 10.39
N VAL A 68 18.01 -3.81 10.44
CA VAL A 68 17.95 -5.24 10.80
C VAL A 68 18.61 -6.12 9.73
N SER A 69 18.69 -5.67 8.48
CA SER A 69 19.28 -6.44 7.39
C SER A 69 20.79 -6.71 7.56
N VAL A 70 21.48 -5.90 8.37
CA VAL A 70 22.89 -6.08 8.71
C VAL A 70 23.09 -7.29 9.65
N HIS A 71 22.05 -7.74 10.35
CA HIS A 71 22.16 -8.86 11.28
C HIS A 71 22.35 -10.20 10.52
N PRO A 72 23.38 -11.01 10.85
CA PRO A 72 23.78 -12.19 10.07
C PRO A 72 22.65 -13.21 9.82
N ARG A 73 21.72 -13.35 10.76
CA ARG A 73 20.58 -14.27 10.62
C ARG A 73 19.38 -13.64 9.95
N MET A 74 19.12 -12.34 10.15
CA MET A 74 17.88 -11.70 9.70
C MET A 74 18.00 -11.14 8.28
N GLY A 75 19.19 -10.69 7.88
CA GLY A 75 19.47 -10.17 6.54
C GLY A 75 19.07 -11.12 5.41
N PRO A 76 19.43 -12.41 5.46
CA PRO A 76 18.99 -13.39 4.46
C PRO A 76 17.47 -13.50 4.35
N TYR A 77 16.72 -13.46 5.47
CA TYR A 77 15.26 -13.53 5.43
C TYR A 77 14.64 -12.29 4.79
N ILE A 78 15.14 -11.09 5.13
CA ILE A 78 14.64 -9.82 4.55
C ILE A 78 14.90 -9.79 3.04
N THR A 79 16.09 -10.19 2.60
CA THR A 79 16.43 -10.24 1.17
C THR A 79 15.65 -11.31 0.41
N MET A 80 15.40 -12.48 1.03
CA MET A 80 14.52 -13.50 0.46
C MET A 80 13.08 -13.02 0.33
N ALA A 81 12.52 -12.38 1.37
CA ALA A 81 11.16 -11.84 1.34
C ALA A 81 10.98 -10.82 0.20
N GLY A 82 11.93 -9.90 0.02
CA GLY A 82 11.91 -8.93 -1.09
C GLY A 82 11.89 -9.59 -2.47
N LYS A 83 12.71 -10.64 -2.68
CA LYS A 83 12.74 -11.39 -3.94
C LYS A 83 11.47 -12.22 -4.16
N MET A 84 10.90 -12.79 -3.08
CA MET A 84 9.68 -13.58 -3.15
C MET A 84 8.49 -12.73 -3.59
N ILE A 85 8.37 -11.49 -3.10
CA ILE A 85 7.29 -10.57 -3.50
C ILE A 85 7.31 -10.31 -5.02
N GLN A 86 8.50 -10.12 -5.61
CA GLN A 86 8.63 -9.92 -7.06
C GLN A 86 8.19 -11.16 -7.84
N ASN A 87 8.56 -12.35 -7.38
CA ASN A 87 8.18 -13.61 -8.03
C ASN A 87 6.67 -13.90 -7.91
N MET A 88 6.01 -13.42 -6.87
CA MET A 88 4.57 -13.61 -6.64
C MET A 88 3.67 -12.64 -7.40
N LEU A 89 4.22 -11.64 -8.09
CA LEU A 89 3.42 -10.61 -8.78
C LEU A 89 2.38 -11.22 -9.73
N TYR A 90 2.73 -12.26 -10.48
CA TYR A 90 1.82 -12.92 -11.41
C TYR A 90 0.62 -13.58 -10.69
N ILE A 91 0.85 -14.17 -9.52
CA ILE A 91 -0.21 -14.77 -8.71
C ILE A 91 -1.15 -13.68 -8.18
N ILE A 92 -0.59 -12.54 -7.75
CA ILE A 92 -1.38 -11.39 -7.29
C ILE A 92 -2.27 -10.84 -8.43
N VAL A 93 -1.76 -10.81 -9.66
CA VAL A 93 -2.56 -10.40 -10.84
C VAL A 93 -3.71 -11.39 -11.10
N LEU A 94 -3.45 -12.70 -11.03
CA LEU A 94 -4.50 -13.70 -11.19
C LEU A 94 -5.57 -13.59 -10.09
N LEU A 95 -5.15 -13.37 -8.84
CA LEU A 95 -6.04 -13.13 -7.71
C LEU A 95 -6.88 -11.86 -7.91
N PHE A 96 -6.28 -10.80 -8.44
CA PHE A 96 -7.01 -9.56 -8.73
C PHE A 96 -8.11 -9.77 -9.78
N VAL A 97 -7.81 -10.51 -10.85
CA VAL A 97 -8.79 -10.84 -11.91
C VAL A 97 -9.94 -11.67 -11.36
N SER A 98 -9.66 -12.72 -10.57
CA SER A 98 -10.71 -13.55 -9.99
C SER A 98 -11.55 -12.79 -8.96
N MET A 99 -10.91 -11.96 -8.13
CA MET A 99 -11.58 -11.10 -7.15
C MET A 99 -12.49 -10.07 -7.82
N LEU A 100 -12.03 -9.45 -8.92
CA LEU A 100 -12.83 -8.52 -9.71
C LEU A 100 -14.06 -9.23 -10.31
N ALA A 101 -13.88 -10.40 -10.92
CA ALA A 101 -14.97 -11.15 -11.54
C ALA A 101 -16.08 -11.51 -10.52
N PHE A 102 -15.69 -12.03 -9.36
CA PHE A 102 -16.62 -12.35 -8.27
C PHE A 102 -17.25 -11.09 -7.65
N GLY A 103 -16.44 -10.08 -7.34
CA GLY A 103 -16.88 -8.84 -6.70
C GLY A 103 -17.85 -8.03 -7.56
N LEU A 104 -17.61 -7.96 -8.88
CA LEU A 104 -18.51 -7.30 -9.82
C LEU A 104 -19.87 -7.98 -9.86
N ALA A 105 -19.89 -9.31 -10.03
CA ALA A 105 -21.13 -10.07 -10.07
C ALA A 105 -21.91 -9.94 -8.76
N ARG A 106 -21.22 -10.00 -7.62
CA ARG A 106 -21.84 -9.81 -6.30
C ARG A 106 -22.47 -8.42 -6.17
N GLN A 107 -21.75 -7.35 -6.47
CA GLN A 107 -22.27 -5.99 -6.30
C GLN A 107 -23.45 -5.72 -7.24
N SER A 108 -23.37 -6.15 -8.50
CA SER A 108 -24.43 -5.88 -9.49
C SER A 108 -25.71 -6.66 -9.26
N ILE A 109 -25.62 -7.91 -8.76
CA ILE A 109 -26.80 -8.73 -8.46
C ILE A 109 -27.45 -8.30 -7.15
N THR A 110 -26.65 -8.05 -6.09
CA THR A 110 -27.20 -7.71 -4.77
C THR A 110 -27.77 -6.29 -4.73
N TYR A 111 -27.20 -5.35 -5.48
CA TYR A 111 -27.60 -3.94 -5.47
C TYR A 111 -27.90 -3.43 -6.89
N PRO A 112 -29.09 -3.76 -7.44
CA PRO A 112 -29.42 -3.44 -8.84
C PRO A 112 -29.63 -1.94 -9.09
N ASP A 113 -30.13 -1.18 -8.10
CA ASP A 113 -30.57 0.22 -8.25
C ASP A 113 -29.65 1.23 -7.53
N GLU A 114 -28.32 1.09 -7.68
CA GLU A 114 -27.35 2.06 -7.14
C GLU A 114 -26.93 3.14 -8.16
N ASN A 115 -26.92 4.40 -7.73
CA ASN A 115 -26.37 5.50 -8.51
C ASN A 115 -24.84 5.43 -8.58
N TRP A 116 -24.24 5.96 -9.65
CA TRP A 116 -22.79 6.01 -9.79
C TRP A 116 -22.11 6.84 -8.69
N HIS A 117 -21.18 6.23 -7.96
CA HIS A 117 -20.33 6.89 -6.98
C HIS A 117 -19.01 6.13 -6.77
N TRP A 118 -17.94 6.82 -6.35
CA TRP A 118 -16.61 6.21 -6.20
C TRP A 118 -16.54 5.06 -5.20
N LEU A 119 -17.49 4.97 -4.25
CA LEU A 119 -17.53 3.86 -3.31
C LEU A 119 -17.96 2.54 -3.97
N LEU A 120 -18.57 2.53 -5.16
CA LEU A 120 -18.87 1.29 -5.90
C LEU A 120 -17.59 0.47 -6.13
N ILE A 121 -16.51 1.14 -6.58
CA ILE A 121 -15.22 0.49 -6.85
C ILE A 121 -14.68 -0.14 -5.56
N ARG A 122 -14.79 0.58 -4.43
CA ARG A 122 -14.41 0.03 -3.12
C ARG A 122 -15.25 -1.20 -2.78
N ASN A 123 -16.57 -1.12 -2.94
CA ASN A 123 -17.50 -2.19 -2.54
C ASN A 123 -17.28 -3.49 -3.33
N ILE A 124 -16.91 -3.38 -4.61
CA ILE A 124 -16.54 -4.53 -5.47
C ILE A 124 -15.40 -5.35 -4.86
N PHE A 125 -14.36 -4.69 -4.34
CA PHE A 125 -13.18 -5.39 -3.83
C PHE A 125 -13.23 -5.65 -2.32
N TYR A 126 -13.94 -4.84 -1.56
CA TYR A 126 -13.88 -4.83 -0.09
C TYR A 126 -14.23 -6.19 0.52
N LYS A 127 -15.43 -6.71 0.28
CA LYS A 127 -15.86 -7.99 0.89
C LYS A 127 -15.08 -9.19 0.32
N PRO A 128 -14.91 -9.34 -1.01
CA PRO A 128 -14.10 -10.43 -1.58
C PRO A 128 -12.66 -10.47 -1.06
N TYR A 129 -12.05 -9.32 -0.79
CA TYR A 129 -10.69 -9.26 -0.23
C TYR A 129 -10.63 -9.87 1.18
N PHE A 130 -11.56 -9.53 2.07
CA PHE A 130 -11.59 -10.09 3.43
C PHE A 130 -11.98 -11.57 3.46
N MET A 131 -12.74 -12.04 2.48
CA MET A 131 -13.04 -13.47 2.31
C MET A 131 -11.78 -14.32 2.11
N LEU A 132 -10.72 -13.78 1.50
CA LEU A 132 -9.42 -14.47 1.37
C LEU A 132 -8.75 -14.72 2.73
N TYR A 133 -9.08 -13.91 3.74
CA TYR A 133 -8.53 -14.02 5.09
C TYR A 133 -9.49 -14.70 6.07
N GLY A 134 -10.55 -15.35 5.57
CA GLY A 134 -11.48 -16.16 6.36
C GLY A 134 -12.75 -15.45 6.83
N GLU A 135 -12.93 -14.17 6.51
CA GLU A 135 -14.18 -13.46 6.81
C GLU A 135 -15.23 -13.77 5.74
N VAL A 136 -16.12 -14.72 6.02
CA VAL A 136 -17.06 -15.27 5.03
C VAL A 136 -18.33 -14.42 4.88
N TYR A 137 -18.65 -13.54 5.85
CA TYR A 137 -19.91 -12.79 5.88
C TYR A 137 -21.15 -13.70 5.79
N ALA A 138 -21.16 -14.81 6.54
CA ALA A 138 -22.17 -15.87 6.41
C ALA A 138 -23.63 -15.37 6.53
N GLY A 139 -23.89 -14.41 7.41
CA GLY A 139 -25.24 -13.82 7.58
C GLY A 139 -25.72 -12.96 6.41
N GLU A 140 -24.88 -12.68 5.42
CA GLU A 140 -25.23 -11.89 4.23
C GLU A 140 -25.30 -12.73 2.94
N ILE A 141 -25.03 -14.04 3.01
CA ILE A 141 -24.99 -14.92 1.83
C ILE A 141 -26.40 -15.20 1.33
N ASP A 142 -27.30 -15.55 2.24
CA ASP A 142 -28.71 -15.77 1.93
C ASP A 142 -29.56 -14.66 2.56
N THR A 143 -29.72 -13.57 1.82
CA THR A 143 -30.60 -12.46 2.22
C THR A 143 -32.08 -12.76 2.00
N CYS A 144 -32.42 -13.83 1.28
CA CYS A 144 -33.79 -14.22 0.96
C CYS A 144 -34.36 -15.23 1.97
N GLY A 145 -33.48 -15.92 2.69
CA GLY A 145 -33.76 -16.74 3.87
C GLY A 145 -34.14 -18.18 3.56
N ASP A 146 -33.47 -19.09 4.25
CA ASP A 146 -33.98 -20.42 4.56
C ASP A 146 -35.19 -20.25 5.51
N LYS A 147 -36.39 -20.51 4.99
CA LYS A 147 -37.56 -20.75 5.84
C LYS A 147 -37.41 -22.05 6.63
#